data_AF-A0A5K1VGX5-F1
#
_entry.id   AF-A0A5K1VGX5-F1
#
_cell.length_a   1.000
_cell.length_b   1.000
_cell.length_c   1.000
_cell.angle_alpha   90.00
_cell.angle_beta   90.00
_cell.angle_gamma   90.00
#
_symmetry.space_group_name_H-M   'P 1'
#
loop_
_entity.id
_entity.type
_entity.pdbx_description
1 polymer ?
#
loop_
_entity_poly.entity_id
_entity_poly.type
_entity_poly.pdbx_seq_one_letter_code
_entity_poly.pdbx_strand_id
1 'polypeptide(L)'
;MANSKFAYVKQLEEERRVLPCCYFVVRIDGGNFKAFTKTHGYTKPNDIRGLHLMNACAKEVMEKFDEIDLAYGHSDEYSFLFRKKTKVWNRRYDKILTNVVSCFSGSFPFLWKIFFPEQELLYVPSFDGRIVLLPTEREAKDYFRWRQVDCHINTQYNECFWNLINKDGYSHQQAYNTLITTQKKEKNELLFSKFGINYNDLPEIFRRGSILMRTEQILKGGHVAEQVDITQMESDKVAPPEEIPSDATIPCQRDALEKFTLSHENLVSDIFWEKYHFLFAK
;
A
#
# COMPACT_ATOMS: atom_id res chain seq x y z
N MET A 1 -25.19 20.78 -24.87
CA MET A 1 -25.81 19.69 -24.10
C MET A 1 -27.31 19.77 -24.31
N ALA A 2 -27.95 18.70 -24.77
CA ALA A 2 -29.40 18.71 -25.01
C ALA A 2 -30.13 18.92 -23.68
N ASN A 3 -30.83 20.04 -23.54
CA ASN A 3 -31.70 20.34 -22.40
C ASN A 3 -32.94 19.45 -22.46
N SER A 4 -32.77 18.19 -22.07
CA SER A 4 -33.85 17.23 -21.90
C SER A 4 -34.73 17.63 -20.73
N LYS A 5 -36.04 17.37 -20.82
CA LYS A 5 -36.99 17.52 -19.69
C LYS A 5 -36.58 16.71 -18.44
N PHE A 6 -35.70 15.73 -18.59
CA PHE A 6 -35.19 14.90 -17.51
C PHE A 6 -33.94 15.48 -16.83
N ALA A 7 -33.34 16.57 -17.33
CA ALA A 7 -32.08 17.11 -16.81
C ALA A 7 -32.15 17.63 -15.35
N TYR A 8 -33.36 17.86 -14.82
CA TYR A 8 -33.56 18.32 -13.45
C TYR A 8 -33.01 17.35 -12.41
N VAL A 9 -32.97 16.03 -12.69
CA VAL A 9 -32.47 15.01 -11.74
C VAL A 9 -30.99 15.21 -11.38
N LYS A 10 -30.22 15.87 -12.26
CA LYS A 10 -28.82 16.22 -12.00
C LYS A 10 -28.66 17.20 -10.83
N GLN A 11 -29.68 18.03 -10.57
CA GLN A 11 -29.67 18.98 -9.45
C GLN A 11 -29.85 18.29 -8.10
N LEU A 12 -30.24 17.01 -8.08
CA LEU A 12 -30.38 16.20 -6.87
C LEU A 12 -29.06 15.58 -6.42
N GLU A 13 -27.98 15.69 -7.22
CA GLU A 13 -26.66 15.20 -6.84
C GLU A 13 -26.05 16.11 -5.76
N GLU A 14 -25.64 15.53 -4.63
CA GLU A 14 -24.86 16.23 -3.62
C GLU A 14 -23.36 16.07 -3.91
N GLU A 15 -22.64 17.19 -4.07
CA GLU A 15 -21.19 17.17 -4.26
C GLU A 15 -20.48 17.60 -2.96
N ARG A 16 -19.88 16.63 -2.27
CA ARG A 16 -19.01 16.90 -1.12
C ARG A 16 -17.57 17.17 -1.58
N ARG A 17 -16.93 18.19 -0.99
CA ARG A 17 -15.51 18.50 -1.22
C ARG A 17 -14.68 18.36 0.04
N VAL A 18 -13.46 17.87 -0.12
CA VAL A 18 -12.45 17.77 0.93
C VAL A 18 -11.90 19.16 1.20
N LEU A 19 -11.84 19.57 2.48
CA LEU A 19 -11.44 20.91 2.90
C LEU A 19 -10.09 21.31 2.27
N PRO A 20 -9.97 22.49 1.61
CA PRO A 20 -8.70 22.98 1.08
C PRO A 20 -7.67 23.19 2.17
N CYS A 21 -6.39 23.20 1.80
CA CYS A 21 -5.29 23.47 2.73
C CYS A 21 -5.23 22.50 3.93
N CYS A 22 -5.75 21.29 3.76
CA CYS A 22 -5.58 20.18 4.69
C CYS A 22 -4.98 18.98 3.97
N TYR A 23 -4.14 18.24 4.69
CA TYR A 23 -3.84 16.86 4.31
C TYR A 23 -5.11 16.03 4.45
N PHE A 24 -5.15 14.93 3.71
CA PHE A 24 -6.17 13.91 3.93
C PHE A 24 -5.59 12.55 3.59
N VAL A 25 -6.10 11.55 4.29
CA VAL A 25 -5.77 10.16 4.01
C VAL A 25 -6.99 9.48 3.40
N VAL A 26 -6.78 8.75 2.31
CA VAL A 26 -7.73 7.74 1.86
C VAL A 26 -7.30 6.41 2.50
N ARG A 27 -8.10 5.88 3.42
CA ARG A 27 -7.88 4.54 3.96
C ARG A 27 -8.77 3.55 3.24
N ILE A 28 -8.19 2.43 2.83
CA ILE A 28 -8.84 1.27 2.23
C ILE A 28 -8.76 0.11 3.23
N ASP A 29 -9.82 -0.69 3.33
CA ASP A 29 -9.91 -1.86 4.22
C ASP A 29 -10.57 -3.05 3.50
N GLY A 30 -10.11 -4.26 3.75
CA GLY A 30 -10.61 -5.49 3.13
C GLY A 30 -11.99 -5.90 3.61
N GLY A 31 -12.98 -5.90 2.72
CA GLY A 31 -14.33 -6.37 3.01
C GLY A 31 -14.38 -7.86 3.31
N ASN A 32 -14.70 -8.22 4.56
CA ASN A 32 -14.80 -9.61 5.03
C ASN A 32 -13.53 -10.44 4.74
N PHE A 33 -12.35 -9.81 4.91
CA PHE A 33 -11.07 -10.43 4.52
C PHE A 33 -10.70 -11.66 5.36
N LYS A 34 -11.26 -11.81 6.56
CA LYS A 34 -11.11 -13.05 7.36
C LYS A 34 -11.67 -14.27 6.62
N ALA A 35 -12.83 -14.15 5.97
CA ALA A 35 -13.38 -15.22 5.15
C ALA A 35 -12.55 -15.42 3.87
N PHE A 36 -12.11 -14.32 3.24
CA PHE A 36 -11.25 -14.36 2.05
C PHE A 36 -9.97 -15.15 2.29
N THR A 37 -9.23 -14.80 3.34
CA THR A 37 -7.95 -15.45 3.68
C THR A 37 -8.13 -16.92 4.05
N LYS A 38 -9.26 -17.31 4.67
CA LYS A 38 -9.58 -18.71 4.96
C LYS A 38 -9.83 -19.49 3.67
N THR A 39 -10.66 -18.95 2.76
CA THR A 39 -11.02 -19.61 1.50
C THR A 39 -9.83 -19.79 0.57
N HIS A 40 -8.90 -18.83 0.56
CA HIS A 40 -7.70 -18.85 -0.28
C HIS A 40 -6.45 -19.41 0.42
N GLY A 41 -6.60 -20.06 1.58
CA GLY A 41 -5.51 -20.80 2.22
C GLY A 41 -4.32 -19.95 2.67
N TYR A 42 -4.57 -18.73 3.16
CA TYR A 42 -3.48 -17.87 3.67
C TYR A 42 -2.83 -18.49 4.91
N THR A 43 -1.51 -18.38 5.00
CA THR A 43 -0.79 -18.77 6.21
C THR A 43 -1.17 -17.88 7.38
N LYS A 44 -1.27 -18.48 8.56
CA LYS A 44 -1.56 -17.77 9.81
C LYS A 44 -0.35 -17.87 10.74
N PRO A 45 0.00 -16.79 11.46
CA PRO A 45 -0.76 -15.54 11.63
C PRO A 45 -0.66 -14.55 10.46
N ASN A 46 0.45 -14.54 9.72
CA ASN A 46 0.72 -13.62 8.62
C ASN A 46 1.05 -14.40 7.34
N ASP A 47 0.59 -13.92 6.19
CA ASP A 47 0.96 -14.45 4.87
C ASP A 47 1.74 -13.39 4.09
N ILE A 48 3.02 -13.66 3.88
CA ILE A 48 3.94 -12.74 3.23
C ILE A 48 3.54 -12.45 1.78
N ARG A 49 2.95 -13.43 1.07
CA ARG A 49 2.49 -13.28 -0.31
C ARG A 49 1.35 -12.28 -0.38
N GLY A 50 0.42 -12.39 0.58
CA GLY A 50 -0.70 -11.47 0.72
C GLY A 50 -0.25 -10.03 0.98
N LEU A 51 0.73 -9.84 1.87
CA LEU A 51 1.27 -8.51 2.17
C LEU A 51 2.03 -7.91 0.99
N HIS A 52 2.83 -8.71 0.28
CA HIS A 52 3.50 -8.24 -0.93
C HIS A 52 2.52 -7.89 -2.05
N LEU A 53 1.43 -8.66 -2.21
CA LEU A 53 0.34 -8.32 -3.13
C LEU A 53 -0.31 -6.98 -2.77
N MET A 54 -0.62 -6.74 -1.49
CA MET A 54 -1.18 -5.47 -1.02
C MET A 54 -0.21 -4.30 -1.29
N ASN A 55 1.09 -4.50 -1.06
CA ASN A 55 2.12 -3.49 -1.35
C ASN A 55 2.21 -3.18 -2.85
N ALA A 56 2.13 -4.19 -3.71
CA ALA A 56 2.15 -4.00 -5.15
C ALA A 56 0.91 -3.24 -5.63
N CYS A 57 -0.28 -3.55 -5.08
CA CYS A 57 -1.50 -2.80 -5.35
C CYS A 57 -1.39 -1.33 -4.90
N ALA A 58 -0.78 -1.09 -3.74
CA ALA A 58 -0.54 0.27 -3.25
C ALA A 58 0.44 1.04 -4.14
N LYS A 59 1.47 0.37 -4.67
CA LYS A 59 2.40 0.95 -5.63
C LYS A 59 1.68 1.39 -6.92
N GLU A 60 0.80 0.55 -7.49
CA GLU A 60 -0.04 0.91 -8.65
C GLU A 60 -0.89 2.16 -8.39
N VAL A 61 -1.48 2.27 -7.19
CA VAL A 61 -2.20 3.49 -6.77
C VAL A 61 -1.24 4.68 -6.71
N MET A 62 -0.06 4.57 -6.09
CA MET A 62 0.86 5.70 -6.04
C MET A 62 1.45 6.09 -7.41
N GLU A 63 1.52 5.14 -8.35
CA GLU A 63 1.92 5.37 -9.74
C GLU A 63 0.88 6.16 -10.52
N LYS A 64 -0.39 5.78 -10.38
CA LYS A 64 -1.51 6.45 -11.05
C LYS A 64 -1.82 7.83 -10.46
N PHE A 65 -1.51 8.04 -9.18
CA PHE A 65 -1.85 9.27 -8.45
C PHE A 65 -0.59 9.96 -7.96
N ASP A 66 -0.12 10.93 -8.75
CA ASP A 66 1.10 11.66 -8.42
C ASP A 66 0.97 12.54 -7.17
N GLU A 67 -0.24 12.81 -6.67
CA GLU A 67 -0.50 13.62 -5.48
C GLU A 67 -0.35 12.87 -4.15
N ILE A 68 -0.08 11.56 -4.21
CA ILE A 68 0.19 10.71 -3.06
C ILE A 68 1.70 10.63 -2.84
N ASP A 69 2.14 11.06 -1.67
CA ASP A 69 3.57 11.15 -1.32
C ASP A 69 4.01 10.07 -0.32
N LEU A 70 3.07 9.57 0.49
CA LEU A 70 3.28 8.54 1.49
C LEU A 70 2.08 7.60 1.51
N ALA A 71 2.33 6.30 1.60
CA ALA A 71 1.32 5.30 1.86
C ALA A 71 1.80 4.28 2.89
N TYR A 72 0.91 3.80 3.75
CA TYR A 72 1.21 2.84 4.80
C TYR A 72 0.16 1.75 4.84
N GLY A 73 0.58 0.48 4.91
CA GLY A 73 -0.34 -0.65 4.99
C GLY A 73 0.11 -1.73 5.96
N HIS A 74 -0.87 -2.39 6.56
CA HIS A 74 -0.69 -3.62 7.35
C HIS A 74 -1.95 -4.47 7.30
N SER A 75 -1.83 -5.78 7.48
CA SER A 75 -2.95 -6.72 7.34
C SER A 75 -3.64 -6.55 5.98
N ASP A 76 -4.90 -6.15 5.99
CA ASP A 76 -5.83 -5.95 4.88
C ASP A 76 -6.19 -4.47 4.67
N GLU A 77 -5.50 -3.54 5.34
CA GLU A 77 -5.69 -2.10 5.17
C GLU A 77 -4.49 -1.37 4.52
N TYR A 78 -4.79 -0.29 3.81
CA TYR A 78 -3.80 0.63 3.26
C TYR A 78 -4.28 2.08 3.36
N SER A 79 -3.38 2.99 3.75
CA SER A 79 -3.64 4.41 3.94
C SER A 79 -2.77 5.24 2.99
N PHE A 80 -3.38 6.11 2.20
CA PHE A 80 -2.71 6.95 1.21
C PHE A 80 -2.81 8.43 1.60
N LEU A 81 -1.67 9.08 1.88
CA LEU A 81 -1.60 10.49 2.23
C LEU A 81 -1.54 11.37 0.98
N PHE A 82 -2.55 12.21 0.83
CA PHE A 82 -2.58 13.25 -0.19
C PHE A 82 -2.01 14.56 0.35
N ARG A 83 -1.19 15.22 -0.48
CA ARG A 83 -0.59 16.52 -0.17
C ARG A 83 -1.64 17.61 0.12
N LYS A 84 -1.31 18.48 1.07
CA LYS A 84 -2.17 19.59 1.50
C LYS A 84 -2.65 20.49 0.35
N LYS A 85 -1.79 20.74 -0.64
CA LYS A 85 -2.05 21.62 -1.79
C LYS A 85 -2.72 20.93 -2.99
N THR A 86 -3.06 19.64 -2.92
CA THR A 86 -3.64 18.94 -4.07
C THR A 86 -4.97 19.55 -4.52
N LYS A 87 -5.14 19.66 -5.83
CA LYS A 87 -6.37 20.09 -6.50
C LYS A 87 -7.01 18.98 -7.32
N VAL A 88 -6.54 17.73 -7.17
CA VAL A 88 -7.02 16.57 -7.93
C VAL A 88 -8.56 16.51 -7.89
N TRP A 89 -9.18 16.45 -9.06
CA TRP A 89 -10.63 16.50 -9.27
C TRP A 89 -11.37 17.58 -8.46
N ASN A 90 -10.79 18.77 -8.31
CA ASN A 90 -11.35 19.85 -7.48
C ASN A 90 -11.68 19.40 -6.05
N ARG A 91 -10.92 18.43 -5.53
CA ARG A 91 -11.10 17.84 -4.20
C ARG A 91 -12.48 17.22 -3.97
N ARG A 92 -13.16 16.76 -5.02
CA ARG A 92 -14.43 16.05 -4.94
C ARG A 92 -14.24 14.74 -4.18
N TYR A 93 -14.94 14.60 -3.05
CA TYR A 93 -14.80 13.48 -2.13
C TYR A 93 -15.01 12.14 -2.83
N ASP A 94 -16.13 11.98 -3.53
CA ASP A 94 -16.50 10.71 -4.16
C ASP A 94 -15.55 10.35 -5.30
N LYS A 95 -15.09 11.33 -6.08
CA LYS A 95 -14.12 11.09 -7.16
C LYS A 95 -12.80 10.58 -6.60
N ILE A 96 -12.27 11.23 -5.58
CA ILE A 96 -11.02 10.80 -4.93
C ILE A 96 -11.19 9.39 -4.37
N LEU A 97 -12.22 9.19 -3.54
CA LEU A 97 -12.43 7.93 -2.85
C LEU A 97 -12.62 6.76 -3.83
N THR A 98 -13.57 6.89 -4.76
CA THR A 98 -13.90 5.82 -5.69
C THR A 98 -12.76 5.48 -6.63
N ASN A 99 -11.98 6.46 -7.09
CA ASN A 99 -10.85 6.18 -8.00
C ASN A 99 -9.71 5.47 -7.26
N VAL A 100 -9.40 5.85 -6.02
CA VAL A 100 -8.36 5.18 -5.22
C VAL A 100 -8.79 3.74 -4.88
N VAL A 101 -10.02 3.55 -4.38
CA VAL A 101 -10.55 2.21 -4.04
C VAL A 101 -10.66 1.33 -5.28
N SER A 102 -11.18 1.84 -6.40
CA SER A 102 -11.31 1.06 -7.64
C SER A 102 -9.97 0.70 -8.25
N CYS A 103 -8.98 1.60 -8.19
CA CYS A 103 -7.63 1.30 -8.65
C CYS A 103 -7.04 0.15 -7.83
N PHE A 104 -7.08 0.24 -6.50
CA PHE A 104 -6.58 -0.80 -5.62
C PHE A 104 -7.31 -2.14 -5.82
N SER A 105 -8.65 -2.09 -5.86
CA SER A 105 -9.50 -3.28 -6.05
C SER A 105 -9.32 -3.92 -7.42
N GLY A 106 -8.99 -3.14 -8.46
CA GLY A 106 -8.69 -3.65 -9.80
C GLY A 106 -7.29 -4.23 -9.90
N SER A 107 -6.30 -3.62 -9.23
CA SER A 107 -4.93 -4.13 -9.18
C SER A 107 -4.81 -5.45 -8.43
N PHE A 108 -5.62 -5.68 -7.38
CA PHE A 108 -5.56 -6.90 -6.57
C PHE A 108 -5.74 -8.21 -7.37
N PRO A 109 -6.85 -8.41 -8.12
CA PRO A 109 -7.00 -9.60 -8.96
C PRO A 109 -6.01 -9.62 -10.12
N PHE A 110 -5.65 -8.45 -10.67
CA PHE A 110 -4.70 -8.34 -11.78
C PHE A 110 -3.31 -8.86 -11.40
N LEU A 111 -2.85 -8.52 -10.20
CA LEU A 111 -1.53 -8.91 -9.67
C LEU A 111 -1.54 -10.25 -8.94
N TRP A 112 -2.72 -10.84 -8.69
CA TRP A 112 -2.87 -12.06 -7.89
C TRP A 112 -1.93 -13.20 -8.32
N LYS A 113 -1.93 -13.53 -9.62
CA LYS A 113 -1.15 -14.65 -10.17
C LYS A 113 0.37 -14.48 -10.02
N ILE A 114 0.85 -13.25 -9.82
CA ILE A 114 2.28 -12.97 -9.57
C ILE A 114 2.68 -13.45 -8.17
N PHE A 115 1.82 -13.24 -7.16
CA PHE A 115 2.11 -13.57 -5.76
C PHE A 115 1.54 -14.93 -5.31
N PHE A 116 0.51 -15.40 -6.01
CA PHE A 116 -0.17 -16.67 -5.78
C PHE A 116 -0.22 -17.49 -7.09
N PRO A 117 0.94 -17.94 -7.61
CA PRO A 117 0.99 -18.64 -8.90
C PRO A 117 0.22 -19.97 -8.88
N GLU A 118 0.28 -20.68 -7.77
CA GLU A 118 -0.33 -22.01 -7.58
C GLU A 118 -1.78 -21.96 -7.09
N GLN A 119 -2.25 -20.80 -6.63
CA GLN A 119 -3.58 -20.65 -6.04
C GLN A 119 -4.46 -19.81 -6.97
N GLU A 120 -5.60 -20.34 -7.38
CA GLU A 120 -6.57 -19.55 -8.14
C GLU A 120 -7.33 -18.59 -7.24
N LEU A 121 -7.65 -17.42 -7.79
CA LEU A 121 -8.55 -16.46 -7.16
C LEU A 121 -9.99 -16.96 -7.35
N LEU A 122 -10.60 -17.43 -6.27
CA LEU A 122 -11.92 -18.06 -6.30
C LEU A 122 -13.04 -17.03 -6.43
N TYR A 123 -12.85 -15.84 -5.86
CA TYR A 123 -13.75 -14.70 -6.01
C TYR A 123 -13.01 -13.38 -5.79
N VAL A 124 -13.51 -12.31 -6.38
CA VAL A 124 -12.92 -10.98 -6.26
C VAL A 124 -13.19 -10.43 -4.85
N PRO A 125 -12.16 -9.96 -4.11
CA PRO A 125 -12.38 -9.31 -2.83
C PRO A 125 -13.03 -7.93 -3.02
N SER A 126 -13.78 -7.49 -2.02
CA SER A 126 -14.24 -6.10 -1.94
C SER A 126 -13.35 -5.31 -1.00
N PHE A 127 -13.26 -4.01 -1.25
CA PHE A 127 -12.58 -3.09 -0.36
C PHE A 127 -13.51 -1.92 -0.02
N ASP A 128 -13.57 -1.58 1.26
CA ASP A 128 -14.17 -0.33 1.70
C ASP A 128 -13.15 0.81 1.56
N GLY A 129 -13.62 2.04 1.63
CA GLY A 129 -12.71 3.15 1.81
C GLY A 129 -13.35 4.36 2.46
N ARG A 130 -12.52 5.19 3.07
CA ARG A 130 -12.94 6.45 3.71
C ARG A 130 -11.86 7.51 3.61
N ILE A 131 -12.27 8.78 3.57
CA ILE A 131 -11.35 9.91 3.64
C ILE A 131 -11.35 10.50 5.05
N VAL A 132 -10.16 10.66 5.62
CA VAL A 132 -9.93 11.31 6.91
C VAL A 132 -9.20 12.64 6.68
N LEU A 133 -9.74 13.73 7.20
CA LEU A 133 -9.14 15.07 7.12
C LEU A 133 -8.09 15.24 8.23
N LEU A 134 -6.91 15.75 7.85
CA LEU A 134 -5.76 15.94 8.73
C LEU A 134 -5.27 17.39 8.56
N PRO A 135 -5.70 18.33 9.43
CA PRO A 135 -5.50 19.76 9.20
C PRO A 135 -4.03 20.19 9.15
N THR A 136 -3.19 19.63 10.02
CA THR A 136 -1.77 19.94 10.10
C THR A 136 -0.90 18.70 9.88
N GLU A 137 0.40 18.95 9.71
CA GLU A 137 1.41 17.90 9.63
C GLU A 137 1.44 17.03 10.90
N ARG A 138 1.15 17.62 12.07
CA ARG A 138 1.11 16.88 13.33
C ARG A 138 0.05 15.79 13.31
N GLU A 139 -1.20 16.12 12.94
CA GLU A 139 -2.26 15.12 12.87
C GLU A 139 -1.98 14.07 11.78
N ALA A 140 -1.31 14.47 10.69
CA ALA A 140 -0.89 13.53 9.66
C ALA A 140 0.12 12.50 10.19
N LYS A 141 1.15 12.96 10.91
CA LYS A 141 2.12 12.06 11.56
C LYS A 141 1.44 11.19 12.62
N ASP A 142 0.64 11.78 13.51
CA ASP A 142 -0.05 11.06 14.58
C ASP A 142 -1.02 9.99 14.04
N TYR A 143 -1.65 10.23 12.90
CA TYR A 143 -2.44 9.21 12.20
C TYR A 143 -1.60 7.99 11.84
N PHE A 144 -0.45 8.16 11.20
CA PHE A 144 0.42 7.04 10.82
C PHE A 144 1.06 6.35 12.03
N ARG A 145 1.40 7.10 13.08
CA ARG A 145 1.83 6.55 14.37
C ARG A 145 0.76 5.63 14.94
N TRP A 146 -0.50 6.09 14.95
CA TRP A 146 -1.62 5.30 15.43
C TRP A 146 -1.81 4.00 14.63
N ARG A 147 -1.68 4.05 13.30
CA ARG A 147 -1.76 2.85 12.45
C ARG A 147 -0.61 1.88 12.67
N GLN A 148 0.60 2.37 12.94
CA GLN A 148 1.72 1.46 13.26
C GLN A 148 1.63 0.85 14.67
N VAL A 149 1.11 1.59 15.65
CA VAL A 149 0.83 1.05 16.99
C VAL A 149 -0.24 -0.06 16.90
N ASP A 150 -1.27 0.15 16.09
CA ASP A 150 -2.32 -0.84 15.83
C ASP A 150 -1.77 -2.12 15.19
N CYS A 151 -0.93 -1.98 14.15
CA CYS A 151 -0.19 -3.09 13.54
C CYS A 151 0.61 -3.89 14.57
N HIS A 152 1.34 -3.21 15.46
CA HIS A 152 2.15 -3.87 16.49
C HIS A 152 1.27 -4.68 17.46
N ILE A 153 0.18 -4.09 17.96
CA ILE A 153 -0.76 -4.74 18.88
C ILE A 153 -1.40 -5.97 18.23
N ASN A 154 -1.91 -5.81 17.01
CA ASN A 154 -2.59 -6.88 16.28
C ASN A 154 -1.63 -8.02 15.93
N THR A 155 -0.41 -7.72 15.50
CA THR A 155 0.58 -8.74 15.20
C THR A 155 0.98 -9.52 16.44
N GLN A 156 1.24 -8.84 17.56
CA GLN A 156 1.58 -9.53 18.80
C GLN A 156 0.43 -10.45 19.27
N TYR A 157 -0.80 -9.97 19.20
CA TYR A 157 -1.97 -10.78 19.54
C TYR A 157 -2.12 -11.99 18.61
N ASN A 158 -2.04 -11.78 17.30
CA ASN A 158 -2.22 -12.83 16.29
C ASN A 158 -1.13 -13.90 16.37
N GLU A 159 0.13 -13.51 16.62
CA GLU A 159 1.23 -14.45 16.85
C GLU A 159 0.92 -15.36 18.04
N CYS A 160 0.51 -14.80 19.18
CA CYS A 160 0.12 -15.63 20.33
C CYS A 160 -1.08 -16.53 19.99
N PHE A 161 -2.12 -15.96 19.39
CA PHE A 161 -3.39 -16.65 19.13
C PHE A 161 -3.19 -17.85 18.20
N TRP A 162 -2.50 -17.67 17.09
CA TRP A 162 -2.30 -18.74 16.12
C TRP A 162 -1.24 -19.75 16.54
N ASN A 163 -0.22 -19.37 17.31
CA ASN A 163 0.71 -20.36 17.87
C ASN A 163 0.02 -21.25 18.93
N LEU A 164 -0.88 -20.71 19.76
CA LEU A 164 -1.70 -21.52 20.68
C LEU A 164 -2.57 -22.54 19.93
N ILE A 165 -3.19 -22.15 18.83
CA ILE A 165 -4.03 -23.06 18.03
C ILE A 165 -3.18 -24.09 17.30
N ASN A 166 -2.15 -23.64 16.56
CA ASN A 166 -1.42 -24.48 15.62
C ASN A 166 -0.40 -25.40 16.30
N LYS A 167 0.22 -24.94 17.40
CA LYS A 167 1.29 -25.70 18.09
C LYS A 167 0.82 -26.39 19.37
N ASP A 168 -0.17 -25.83 20.06
CA ASP A 168 -0.64 -26.33 21.36
C ASP A 168 -2.05 -26.94 21.30
N GLY A 169 -2.66 -26.96 20.11
CA GLY A 169 -3.95 -27.61 19.86
C GLY A 169 -5.15 -26.91 20.50
N TYR A 170 -5.03 -25.64 20.88
CA TYR A 170 -6.14 -24.89 21.46
C TYR A 170 -7.27 -24.69 20.45
N SER A 171 -8.51 -24.77 20.93
CA SER A 171 -9.65 -24.24 20.17
C SER A 171 -9.59 -22.71 20.11
N HIS A 172 -10.31 -22.13 19.15
CA HIS A 172 -10.39 -20.66 18.99
C HIS A 172 -10.89 -19.96 20.27
N GLN A 173 -11.86 -20.56 20.97
CA GLN A 173 -12.41 -19.99 22.20
C GLN A 173 -11.42 -20.08 23.37
N GLN A 174 -10.68 -21.19 23.48
CA GLN A 174 -9.65 -21.34 24.52
C GLN A 174 -8.50 -20.36 24.31
N ALA A 175 -8.04 -20.18 23.07
CA ALA A 175 -6.99 -19.22 22.74
C ALA A 175 -7.44 -17.78 23.06
N TYR A 176 -8.69 -17.42 22.69
CA TYR A 176 -9.26 -16.12 23.01
C TYR A 176 -9.34 -15.87 24.53
N ASN A 177 -9.91 -16.82 25.28
CA ASN A 177 -10.05 -16.69 26.74
C ASN A 177 -8.70 -16.60 27.45
N THR A 178 -7.67 -17.24 26.91
CA THR A 178 -6.31 -17.17 27.46
C THR A 178 -5.69 -15.80 27.23
N LEU A 179 -5.98 -15.14 26.11
CA LEU A 179 -5.34 -13.88 25.72
C LEU A 179 -6.10 -12.63 26.16
N ILE A 180 -7.39 -12.71 26.48
CA ILE A 180 -8.25 -11.54 26.73
C ILE A 180 -7.75 -10.63 27.86
N THR A 181 -7.22 -11.20 28.94
CA THR A 181 -6.71 -10.44 30.10
C THR A 181 -5.22 -10.14 30.03
N THR A 182 -4.53 -10.61 29.00
CA THR A 182 -3.07 -10.56 28.97
C THR A 182 -2.52 -9.20 28.59
N GLN A 183 -1.42 -8.79 29.21
CA GLN A 183 -0.68 -7.58 28.86
C GLN A 183 0.40 -7.84 27.80
N LYS A 184 1.00 -6.76 27.28
CA LYS A 184 2.08 -6.83 26.28
C LYS A 184 3.26 -7.70 26.73
N LYS A 185 3.69 -7.57 27.98
CA LYS A 185 4.83 -8.32 28.54
C LYS A 185 4.52 -9.81 28.60
N GLU A 186 3.33 -10.16 29.08
CA GLU A 186 2.86 -11.55 29.19
C GLU A 186 2.73 -12.21 27.82
N LYS A 187 2.27 -11.48 26.80
CA LYS A 187 2.24 -11.99 25.41
C LYS A 187 3.65 -12.31 24.89
N ASN A 188 4.63 -11.45 25.15
CA ASN A 188 6.03 -11.71 24.76
C ASN A 188 6.61 -12.92 25.51
N GLU A 189 6.35 -13.02 26.81
CA GLU A 189 6.79 -14.15 27.63
C GLU A 189 6.13 -15.46 27.18
N LEU A 190 4.84 -15.42 26.83
CA LEU A 190 4.14 -16.57 26.25
C LEU A 190 4.79 -17.04 24.94
N LEU A 191 5.08 -16.11 24.02
CA LEU A 191 5.75 -16.44 22.75
C LEU A 191 7.13 -17.07 22.98
N PHE A 192 7.92 -16.48 23.87
CA PHE A 192 9.27 -16.92 24.14
C PHE A 192 9.31 -18.24 24.89
N SER A 193 8.67 -18.32 26.06
CA SER A 193 8.75 -19.47 26.95
C SER A 193 8.05 -20.70 26.40
N LYS A 194 6.91 -20.53 25.70
CA LYS A 194 6.09 -21.66 25.23
C LYS A 194 6.43 -22.09 23.81
N PHE A 195 6.77 -21.15 22.93
CA PHE A 195 6.98 -21.43 21.51
C PHE A 195 8.42 -21.18 21.03
N GLY A 196 9.31 -20.69 21.90
CA GLY A 196 10.68 -20.33 21.52
C GLY A 196 10.75 -19.16 20.53
N ILE A 197 9.68 -18.36 20.42
CA ILE A 197 9.60 -17.26 19.45
C ILE A 197 9.96 -15.96 20.17
N ASN A 198 11.06 -15.35 19.76
CA ASN A 198 11.36 -13.98 20.13
C ASN A 198 10.60 -13.02 19.19
N TYR A 199 9.66 -12.25 19.75
CA TYR A 199 8.86 -11.29 18.98
C TYR A 199 9.75 -10.33 18.19
N ASN A 200 10.87 -9.88 18.76
CA ASN A 200 11.74 -8.90 18.09
C ASN A 200 12.45 -9.45 16.84
N ASP A 201 12.55 -10.77 16.71
CA ASP A 201 13.20 -11.43 15.58
C ASP A 201 12.22 -11.72 14.44
N LEU A 202 10.92 -11.45 14.63
CA LEU A 202 9.93 -11.53 13.56
C LEU A 202 10.26 -10.54 12.44
N PRO A 203 9.96 -10.88 11.17
CA PRO A 203 10.12 -9.98 10.04
C PRO A 203 9.50 -8.59 10.29
N GLU A 204 10.23 -7.53 9.92
CA GLU A 204 9.79 -6.16 10.19
C GLU A 204 8.46 -5.83 9.52
N ILE A 205 8.21 -6.36 8.32
CA ILE A 205 6.94 -6.21 7.61
C ILE A 205 5.73 -6.67 8.43
N PHE A 206 5.88 -7.71 9.26
CA PHE A 206 4.81 -8.16 10.15
C PHE A 206 4.66 -7.23 11.34
N ARG A 207 5.78 -6.82 11.95
CA ARG A 207 5.75 -6.02 13.19
C ARG A 207 5.40 -4.55 12.99
N ARG A 208 5.77 -3.99 11.85
CA ARG A 208 5.77 -2.55 11.58
C ARG A 208 4.98 -2.17 10.34
N GLY A 209 4.45 -3.13 9.58
CA GLY A 209 3.75 -2.88 8.33
C GLY A 209 4.69 -2.44 7.21
N SER A 210 4.13 -1.93 6.13
CA SER A 210 4.86 -1.50 4.92
C SER A 210 4.63 -0.02 4.66
N ILE A 211 5.72 0.70 4.41
CA ILE A 211 5.72 2.14 4.12
C ILE A 211 6.20 2.32 2.68
N LEU A 212 5.36 2.90 1.83
CA LEU A 212 5.72 3.33 0.48
C LEU A 212 5.84 4.84 0.46
N MET A 213 6.99 5.33 -0.01
CA MET A 213 7.27 6.77 -0.11
C MET A 213 7.72 7.10 -1.52
N ARG A 214 7.33 8.28 -2.00
CA ARG A 214 7.93 8.85 -3.21
C ARG A 214 9.35 9.32 -2.90
N THR A 215 10.30 9.02 -3.79
CA THR A 215 11.70 9.41 -3.58
C THR A 215 11.89 10.93 -3.58
N GLU A 216 12.87 11.39 -2.80
CA GLU A 216 13.15 12.81 -2.63
C GLU A 216 13.44 13.51 -3.97
N GLN A 217 14.14 12.84 -4.89
CA GLN A 217 14.51 13.39 -6.20
C GLN A 217 13.26 13.72 -7.05
N ILE A 218 12.27 12.84 -7.04
CA ILE A 218 10.97 13.07 -7.69
C ILE A 218 10.21 14.19 -6.98
N LEU A 219 10.28 14.24 -5.65
CA LEU A 219 9.65 15.31 -4.87
C LEU A 219 10.32 16.67 -5.04
N LYS A 220 11.63 16.75 -5.32
CA LYS A 220 12.32 18.03 -5.59
C LYS A 220 12.16 18.52 -7.03
N GLY A 221 11.45 17.78 -7.89
CA GLY A 221 11.14 18.20 -9.25
C GLY A 221 12.23 17.87 -10.27
N GLY A 222 12.99 16.78 -10.06
CA GLY A 222 13.91 16.26 -11.07
C GLY A 222 13.17 16.04 -12.38
N HIS A 223 13.41 16.92 -13.37
CA HIS A 223 13.18 16.61 -14.76
C HIS A 223 14.02 15.38 -15.07
N VAL A 224 13.38 14.27 -15.44
CA VAL A 224 14.07 13.25 -16.23
C VAL A 224 14.29 13.91 -17.58
N ALA A 225 15.46 14.53 -17.75
CA ALA A 225 15.85 15.07 -19.05
C ALA A 225 16.03 13.88 -19.99
N GLU A 226 15.12 13.71 -20.94
CA GLU A 226 15.42 12.99 -22.17
C GLU A 226 16.49 13.79 -22.92
N GLN A 227 17.76 13.49 -22.66
CA GLN A 227 18.83 13.92 -23.54
C GLN A 227 18.74 13.09 -24.81
N VAL A 228 18.09 13.67 -25.83
CA VAL A 228 18.23 13.21 -27.20
C VAL A 228 19.52 13.82 -27.74
N ASP A 229 20.61 13.05 -27.69
CA ASP A 229 21.82 13.38 -28.43
C ASP A 229 21.53 13.19 -29.93
N ILE A 230 21.31 14.30 -30.63
CA ILE A 230 21.37 14.35 -32.09
C ILE A 230 22.80 14.71 -32.46
N THR A 231 23.63 13.70 -32.67
CA THR A 231 24.93 13.85 -33.33
C THR A 231 24.93 13.10 -34.66
N GLN A 232 24.78 13.91 -35.72
CA GLN A 232 25.36 13.77 -37.06
C GLN A 232 25.20 12.42 -37.80
N MET A 233 24.33 12.43 -38.82
CA MET A 233 24.47 11.56 -39.99
C MET A 233 24.67 12.44 -41.24
N GLU A 234 25.89 12.42 -41.80
CA GLU A 234 26.12 12.71 -43.21
C GLU A 234 26.54 11.40 -43.92
N SER A 235 25.77 11.11 -44.98
CA SER A 235 26.03 10.30 -46.18
C SER A 235 26.96 9.07 -46.11
N ASP A 236 26.45 7.90 -46.50
CA ASP A 236 26.79 7.32 -47.82
C ASP A 236 25.92 6.10 -48.23
N LYS A 237 26.10 5.69 -49.48
CA LYS A 237 25.20 5.01 -50.44
C LYS A 237 25.02 3.47 -50.30
N VAL A 238 23.78 3.02 -50.62
CA VAL A 238 23.34 1.90 -51.51
C VAL A 238 24.04 0.51 -51.49
N ALA A 239 23.33 -0.55 -51.07
CA ALA A 239 22.93 -1.78 -51.83
C ALA A 239 22.50 -2.98 -50.90
N PRO A 240 21.67 -3.97 -51.36
CA PRO A 240 20.90 -4.89 -50.49
C PRO A 240 21.32 -6.40 -50.61
N PRO A 241 20.56 -7.41 -50.13
CA PRO A 241 20.77 -8.14 -48.87
C PRO A 241 21.12 -9.64 -49.04
N GLU A 242 21.88 -10.23 -48.10
CA GLU A 242 22.03 -11.69 -47.95
C GLU A 242 21.98 -12.12 -46.46
N GLU A 243 21.47 -13.33 -46.26
CA GLU A 243 21.04 -14.06 -45.04
C GLU A 243 22.21 -14.28 -44.02
N ILE A 244 22.11 -14.61 -42.71
CA ILE A 244 21.33 -15.53 -41.84
C ILE A 244 21.59 -15.09 -40.34
N PRO A 245 21.46 -15.93 -39.27
CA PRO A 245 20.36 -16.21 -38.32
C PRO A 245 20.46 -15.56 -36.89
N SER A 246 19.40 -15.78 -36.10
CA SER A 246 19.35 -15.98 -34.63
C SER A 246 20.31 -15.20 -33.72
N ASP A 247 19.78 -14.25 -32.95
CA ASP A 247 19.98 -14.28 -31.50
C ASP A 247 18.93 -13.43 -30.76
N ALA A 248 18.35 -14.01 -29.71
CA ALA A 248 17.44 -13.32 -28.81
C ALA A 248 18.24 -12.36 -27.93
N THR A 249 18.29 -11.09 -28.28
CA THR A 249 18.91 -10.06 -27.45
C THR A 249 17.88 -9.49 -26.47
N ILE A 250 18.06 -9.88 -25.21
CA ILE A 250 17.43 -9.31 -24.01
C ILE A 250 17.54 -7.77 -24.07
N PRO A 251 16.46 -7.00 -23.89
CA PRO A 251 16.58 -5.56 -23.74
C PRO A 251 17.26 -5.24 -22.41
N CYS A 252 18.49 -4.72 -22.53
CA CYS A 252 19.30 -4.07 -21.52
C CYS A 252 18.44 -3.23 -20.54
N GLN A 253 18.43 -3.61 -19.27
CA GLN A 253 17.89 -2.80 -18.18
C GLN A 253 18.69 -1.49 -18.10
N ARG A 254 18.05 -0.39 -18.48
CA ARG A 254 18.52 0.96 -18.18
C ARG A 254 18.03 1.29 -16.77
N ASP A 255 18.94 1.72 -15.90
CA ASP A 255 18.66 2.14 -14.53
C ASP A 255 17.69 3.33 -14.49
N ALA A 256 16.39 3.04 -14.53
CA ALA A 256 15.36 3.99 -14.16
C ALA A 256 15.41 4.13 -12.64
N LEU A 257 15.81 5.31 -12.15
CA LEU A 257 15.76 5.66 -10.74
C LEU A 257 14.40 5.24 -10.14
N GLU A 258 14.43 4.42 -9.08
CA GLU A 258 13.21 3.93 -8.46
C GLU A 258 12.35 5.11 -7.99
N LYS A 259 11.13 5.22 -8.55
CA LYS A 259 10.17 6.29 -8.22
C LYS A 259 9.70 6.22 -6.75
N PHE A 260 9.78 5.03 -6.15
CA PHE A 260 9.30 4.77 -4.80
C PHE A 260 10.32 3.99 -3.97
N THR A 261 10.33 4.26 -2.67
CA THR A 261 11.07 3.50 -1.68
C THR A 261 10.10 2.74 -0.79
N LEU A 262 10.32 1.43 -0.64
CA LEU A 262 9.65 0.59 0.34
C LEU A 262 10.49 0.53 1.61
N SER A 263 9.87 0.79 2.77
CA SER A 263 10.51 0.76 4.08
C SER A 263 9.61 0.08 5.12
N HIS A 264 10.23 -0.46 6.17
CA HIS A 264 9.56 -1.05 7.34
C HIS A 264 10.06 -0.35 8.64
N GLU A 265 10.48 0.91 8.53
CA GLU A 265 10.99 1.71 9.63
C GLU A 265 9.91 2.09 10.66
N ASN A 266 10.34 2.61 11.80
CA ASN A 266 9.45 3.00 12.91
C ASN A 266 8.88 4.42 12.70
N LEU A 267 7.60 4.52 12.34
CA LEU A 267 6.82 5.75 12.21
C LEU A 267 6.51 6.40 13.57
N VAL A 268 6.57 5.64 14.68
CA VAL A 268 6.31 6.20 16.02
C VAL A 268 7.42 7.15 16.45
N SER A 269 8.66 6.86 16.06
CA SER A 269 9.82 7.69 16.40
C SER A 269 9.93 8.93 15.50
N ASP A 270 10.40 10.04 16.06
CA ASP A 270 10.71 11.25 15.30
C ASP A 270 11.86 11.06 14.30
N ILE A 271 12.75 10.08 14.54
CA ILE A 271 13.90 9.77 13.67
C ILE A 271 13.46 9.56 12.21
N PHE A 272 12.36 8.83 12.01
CA PHE A 272 11.83 8.60 10.67
C PHE A 272 11.38 9.91 10.01
N TRP A 273 10.64 10.74 10.74
CA TRP A 273 10.09 11.98 10.22
C TRP A 273 11.15 13.06 9.97
N GLU A 274 12.25 13.05 10.75
CA GLU A 274 13.41 13.89 10.53
C GLU A 274 14.18 13.46 9.26
N LYS A 275 14.40 12.15 9.11
CA LYS A 275 15.04 11.56 7.93
C LYS A 275 14.26 11.86 6.64
N TYR A 276 12.93 11.74 6.68
CA TYR A 276 12.04 11.95 5.54
C TYR A 276 11.24 13.27 5.63
N HIS A 277 11.85 14.33 6.16
CA HIS A 277 11.21 15.64 6.34
C HIS A 277 10.64 16.24 5.03
N PHE A 278 11.20 15.85 3.88
CA PHE A 278 10.75 16.31 2.56
C PHE A 278 9.31 15.89 2.22
N LEU A 279 8.75 14.87 2.87
CA LEU A 279 7.37 14.41 2.63
C LEU A 279 6.30 15.48 2.95
N PHE A 280 6.62 16.42 3.84
CA PHE A 280 5.70 17.49 4.27
C PHE A 280 6.16 18.89 3.86
N ALA A 281 7.29 19.01 3.16
CA ALA A 281 7.87 20.30 2.79
C ALA A 281 7.13 21.06 1.67
N LYS A 282 6.05 20.50 1.11
CA LYS A 282 5.34 21.01 -0.08
C LYS A 282 3.97 21.64 0.16
#